data_AF-A0AAU6Q711-F1
#
_entry.id   AF-A0AAU6Q711-F1
#
_cell.length_a   1.000
_cell.length_b   1.000
_cell.length_c   1.000
_cell.angle_alpha   90.00
_cell.angle_beta   90.00
_cell.angle_gamma   90.00
#
_symmetry.space_group_name_H-M   'P 1'
#
loop_
_entity.id
_entity.type
_entity.pdbx_description
1 polymer ?
#
loop_
_entity_poly.entity_id
_entity_poly.type
_entity_poly.pdbx_seq_one_letter_code
_entity_poly.pdbx_strand_id
1 'polypeptide(L)'
;MTPDPSNRSSRVHPIGKLITAYMQERGISTLPEFAASAELSQTTIYDLIRPSSNKYPSLPTLVQLAKVLERPTHELLYLFAPDAPGAPVDPSSTQKSAKDRLREIGQHLPDTATFLQERKKDVGEW
;
A
#
# COMPACT_ATOMS: atom_id res chain seq x y z
N MET A 1 18.75 -11.85 21.57
CA MET A 1 17.73 -11.21 20.72
C MET A 1 17.60 -12.02 19.44
N THR A 2 16.72 -13.02 19.43
CA THR A 2 16.41 -13.82 18.25
C THR A 2 15.42 -13.04 17.38
N PRO A 3 15.68 -12.81 16.08
CA PRO A 3 14.74 -12.09 15.23
C PRO A 3 13.47 -12.92 15.06
N ASP A 4 12.33 -12.26 15.31
CA ASP A 4 10.98 -12.79 15.16
C ASP A 4 10.75 -13.32 13.72
N PRO A 5 10.36 -14.61 13.55
CA PRO A 5 10.12 -15.21 12.24
C PRO A 5 8.95 -14.58 11.47
N SER A 6 8.03 -13.85 12.14
CA SER A 6 6.90 -13.18 11.49
C SER A 6 7.32 -11.95 10.65
N ASN A 7 8.52 -11.40 10.88
CA ASN A 7 9.02 -10.22 10.16
C ASN A 7 9.75 -10.57 8.83
N ARG A 8 9.79 -11.84 8.43
CA ARG A 8 10.45 -12.23 7.15
C ARG A 8 9.59 -11.97 5.92
N SER A 9 8.27 -11.81 6.08
CA SER A 9 7.34 -11.57 4.97
C SER A 9 7.36 -10.11 4.43
N SER A 10 8.19 -9.24 5.02
CA SER A 10 8.32 -7.81 4.72
C SER A 10 9.43 -7.48 3.69
N ARG A 11 10.25 -8.46 3.28
CA ARG A 11 11.47 -8.21 2.48
C ARG A 11 11.29 -8.26 0.96
N VAL A 12 10.09 -8.38 0.43
CA VAL A 12 9.86 -8.42 -1.04
C VAL A 12 9.00 -7.25 -1.43
N HIS A 13 9.47 -6.44 -2.38
CA HIS A 13 8.72 -5.31 -2.89
C HIS A 13 7.35 -5.78 -3.42
N PRO A 14 6.24 -5.02 -3.25
CA PRO A 14 4.91 -5.44 -3.69
C PRO A 14 4.84 -5.92 -5.15
N ILE A 15 5.62 -5.30 -6.04
CA ILE A 15 5.75 -5.71 -7.44
C ILE A 15 6.25 -7.16 -7.58
N GLY A 16 7.13 -7.63 -6.70
CA GLY A 16 7.64 -9.00 -6.72
C GLY A 16 6.55 -10.02 -6.43
N LYS A 17 5.56 -9.67 -5.60
CA LYS A 17 4.39 -10.52 -5.37
C LYS A 17 3.53 -10.63 -6.64
N LEU A 18 3.32 -9.52 -7.35
CA LEU A 18 2.57 -9.52 -8.61
C LEU A 18 3.28 -10.35 -9.69
N ILE A 19 4.60 -10.17 -9.84
CA ILE A 19 5.39 -10.95 -10.79
C ILE A 19 5.31 -12.45 -10.44
N THR A 20 5.42 -12.79 -9.16
CA THR A 20 5.34 -14.20 -8.71
C THR A 20 3.96 -14.80 -9.01
N ALA A 21 2.88 -14.06 -8.75
CA ALA A 21 1.52 -14.51 -9.04
C ALA A 21 1.33 -14.74 -10.55
N TYR A 22 1.75 -13.78 -11.38
CA TYR A 22 1.71 -13.90 -12.83
C TYR A 22 2.50 -15.13 -13.33
N MET A 23 3.70 -15.35 -12.79
CA MET A 23 4.52 -16.52 -13.14
C MET A 23 3.82 -17.83 -12.82
N GLN A 24 3.17 -17.92 -11.65
CA GLN A 24 2.41 -19.11 -11.24
C GLN A 24 1.21 -19.36 -12.16
N GLU A 25 0.46 -18.32 -12.52
CA GLU A 25 -0.70 -18.42 -13.41
C GLU A 25 -0.33 -18.88 -14.83
N ARG A 26 0.86 -18.49 -15.31
CA ARG A 26 1.33 -18.79 -16.68
C ARG A 26 2.28 -19.98 -16.76
N GLY A 27 2.58 -20.64 -15.64
CA GLY A 27 3.51 -21.77 -15.59
C GLY A 27 4.98 -21.39 -15.83
N ILE A 28 5.34 -20.12 -15.65
CA ILE A 28 6.71 -19.62 -15.78
C ILE A 28 7.48 -20.03 -14.52
N SER A 29 8.58 -20.75 -14.70
CA SER A 29 9.27 -21.39 -13.58
C SER A 29 10.38 -20.52 -12.99
N THR A 30 10.87 -19.53 -13.74
CA THR A 30 12.05 -18.75 -13.35
C THR A 30 11.92 -17.25 -13.66
N LEU A 31 12.57 -16.41 -12.84
CA LEU A 31 12.63 -14.96 -13.09
C LEU A 31 13.31 -14.59 -14.43
N PRO A 32 14.39 -15.27 -14.87
CA PRO A 32 14.96 -15.09 -16.20
C PRO A 32 13.96 -15.31 -17.34
N GLU A 33 13.11 -16.33 -17.22
CA GLU A 33 12.07 -16.63 -18.20
C GLU A 33 10.98 -15.55 -18.22
N PHE A 34 10.57 -15.08 -17.04
CA PHE A 34 9.70 -13.91 -16.94
C PHE A 34 10.33 -12.67 -17.60
N ALA A 35 11.59 -12.38 -17.31
CA ALA A 35 12.31 -11.24 -17.88
C ALA A 35 12.34 -11.31 -19.42
N ALA A 36 12.58 -12.50 -19.97
CA ALA A 36 12.52 -12.74 -21.41
C ALA A 36 11.11 -12.50 -21.98
N SER A 37 10.07 -13.04 -21.35
CA SER A 37 8.68 -12.80 -21.78
C SER A 37 8.26 -11.33 -21.69
N ALA A 38 8.86 -10.57 -20.76
CA ALA A 38 8.58 -9.17 -20.57
C ALA A 38 9.43 -8.26 -21.47
N GLU A 39 10.39 -8.81 -22.23
CA GLU A 39 11.38 -8.03 -22.99
C GLU A 39 12.19 -7.07 -22.09
N LEU A 40 12.43 -7.46 -20.84
CA LEU A 40 13.17 -6.68 -19.86
C LEU A 40 14.48 -7.37 -19.49
N SER A 41 15.50 -6.58 -19.14
CA SER A 41 16.76 -7.16 -18.66
C SER A 41 16.55 -7.87 -17.31
N GLN A 42 17.25 -8.99 -17.09
CA GLN A 42 17.18 -9.71 -15.81
C GLN A 42 17.59 -8.78 -14.66
N THR A 43 18.62 -7.96 -14.84
CA THR A 43 19.07 -6.97 -13.86
C THR A 43 17.95 -6.00 -13.49
N THR A 44 17.18 -5.52 -14.47
CA THR A 44 16.01 -4.66 -14.23
C THR A 44 14.98 -5.37 -13.35
N ILE A 45 14.64 -6.63 -13.65
CA ILE A 45 13.68 -7.39 -12.83
C ILE A 45 14.19 -7.60 -11.41
N TYR A 46 15.47 -7.99 -11.24
CA TYR A 46 16.08 -8.17 -9.93
C TYR A 46 16.12 -6.88 -9.11
N ASP A 47 16.39 -5.74 -9.75
CA ASP A 47 16.36 -4.44 -9.09
C ASP A 47 14.94 -4.07 -8.62
N LEU A 48 13.91 -4.40 -9.41
CA LEU A 48 12.51 -4.07 -9.08
C LEU A 48 11.95 -4.87 -7.91
N ILE A 49 12.31 -6.14 -7.78
CA ILE A 49 11.80 -6.99 -6.69
C ILE A 49 12.52 -6.74 -5.36
N ARG A 50 13.67 -6.05 -5.39
CA ARG A 50 14.50 -5.82 -4.22
C ARG A 50 13.86 -4.78 -3.29
N PRO A 51 13.71 -5.07 -1.99
CA PRO A 51 13.00 -4.20 -1.05
C PRO A 51 13.68 -2.84 -0.80
N SER A 52 14.98 -2.72 -1.09
CA SER A 52 15.79 -1.51 -0.87
C SER A 52 16.05 -0.70 -2.14
N SER A 53 15.34 -1.02 -3.23
CA SER A 53 15.42 -0.21 -4.45
C SER A 53 14.62 1.07 -4.25
N ASN A 54 15.28 2.15 -3.83
CA ASN A 54 14.71 3.50 -3.93
C ASN A 54 14.64 4.00 -5.38
N LYS A 55 14.90 3.13 -6.36
CA LYS A 55 14.89 3.48 -7.78
C LYS A 55 13.51 3.18 -8.34
N TYR A 56 12.84 4.25 -8.75
CA TYR A 56 11.65 4.14 -9.57
C TYR A 56 12.04 3.53 -10.94
N PRO A 57 11.25 2.58 -11.46
CA PRO A 57 11.41 2.13 -12.84
C PRO A 57 11.30 3.31 -13.79
N SER A 58 12.03 3.26 -14.91
CA SER A 58 11.78 4.18 -16.00
C SER A 58 10.35 4.01 -16.53
N LEU A 59 9.75 5.08 -17.06
CA LEU A 59 8.41 5.01 -17.63
C LEU A 59 8.27 3.90 -18.70
N PRO A 60 9.23 3.69 -19.63
CA PRO A 60 9.17 2.57 -20.56
C PRO A 60 9.13 1.20 -19.87
N THR A 61 9.92 1.01 -18.81
CA THR A 61 9.91 -0.24 -18.01
C THR A 61 8.54 -0.45 -17.36
N LEU A 62 7.97 0.60 -16.80
CA LEU A 62 6.66 0.55 -16.16
C LEU A 62 5.54 0.21 -17.16
N VAL A 63 5.57 0.81 -18.35
CA VAL A 63 4.63 0.51 -19.44
C VAL A 63 4.78 -0.94 -19.93
N GLN A 64 6.00 -1.44 -20.04
CA GLN A 64 6.24 -2.82 -20.46
C GLN A 64 5.73 -3.82 -19.41
N LEU A 65 6.00 -3.57 -18.12
CA LEU A 65 5.44 -4.36 -17.03
C LEU A 65 3.92 -4.31 -17.02
N ALA A 66 3.32 -3.14 -17.24
CA ALA A 66 1.88 -2.96 -17.30
C ALA A 66 1.24 -3.82 -18.40
N LYS A 67 1.85 -3.86 -19.58
CA LYS A 67 1.39 -4.72 -20.68
C LYS A 67 1.46 -6.20 -20.34
N VAL A 68 2.61 -6.66 -19.81
CA VAL A 68 2.85 -8.07 -19.51
C VAL A 68 1.96 -8.57 -18.39
N LEU A 69 1.82 -7.76 -17.33
CA LEU A 69 0.99 -8.07 -16.17
C LEU A 69 -0.50 -7.80 -16.42
N GLU A 70 -0.86 -7.30 -17.60
CA GLU A 70 -2.23 -6.92 -17.98
C GLU A 70 -2.89 -5.97 -16.97
N ARG A 71 -2.12 -4.98 -16.48
CA ARG A 71 -2.57 -4.00 -15.50
C ARG A 71 -2.38 -2.56 -15.96
N PRO A 72 -3.21 -1.62 -15.49
CA PRO A 72 -2.99 -0.20 -15.73
C PRO A 72 -1.64 0.29 -15.18
N THR A 73 -0.92 1.10 -15.95
CA THR A 73 0.41 1.63 -15.59
C THR A 73 0.40 2.38 -14.24
N HIS A 74 -0.66 3.12 -13.95
CA HIS A 74 -0.77 3.90 -12.71
C HIS A 74 -0.90 3.01 -11.46
N GLU A 75 -1.53 1.84 -11.56
CA GLU A 75 -1.59 0.88 -10.44
C GLU A 75 -0.20 0.39 -10.07
N LEU A 76 0.64 0.11 -11.07
CA LEU A 76 2.02 -0.30 -10.84
C LEU A 76 2.85 0.83 -10.25
N LEU A 77 2.61 2.08 -10.64
CA LEU A 77 3.30 3.25 -10.08
C LEU A 77 3.04 3.37 -8.57
N TYR A 78 1.80 3.18 -8.14
CA TYR A 78 1.42 3.26 -6.73
C TYR A 78 2.08 2.19 -5.85
N LEU A 79 2.59 1.11 -6.43
CA LEU A 79 3.40 0.13 -5.68
C LEU A 79 4.77 0.67 -5.29
N PHE A 80 5.30 1.64 -6.05
CA PHE A 80 6.59 2.29 -5.77
C PHE A 80 6.41 3.62 -5.02
N ALA A 81 5.28 4.30 -5.22
CA ALA A 81 4.91 5.56 -4.55
C ALA A 81 3.53 5.43 -3.88
N PRO A 82 3.43 4.67 -2.77
CA PRO A 82 2.14 4.41 -2.10
C PRO A 82 1.51 5.66 -1.46
N ASP A 83 2.28 6.73 -1.28
CA ASP A 83 1.86 8.03 -0.76
C ASP A 83 1.48 9.03 -1.85
N ALA A 84 1.58 8.66 -3.14
CA ALA A 84 1.26 9.55 -4.24
C ALA A 84 -0.25 9.93 -4.26
N PRO A 85 -0.60 11.15 -4.70
CA PRO A 85 -1.99 11.54 -4.88
C PRO A 85 -2.74 10.57 -5.80
N GLY A 86 -3.90 10.10 -5.36
CA GLY A 86 -4.71 9.11 -6.08
C GLY A 86 -4.30 7.66 -5.84
N ALA A 87 -3.24 7.38 -5.08
CA ALA A 87 -2.92 6.03 -4.66
C ALA A 87 -4.08 5.45 -3.81
N PRO A 88 -4.44 4.17 -3.99
CA PRO A 88 -5.46 3.54 -3.18
C PRO A 88 -4.98 3.52 -1.71
N VAL A 89 -5.80 4.07 -0.82
CA VAL A 89 -5.52 4.04 0.61
C VAL A 89 -5.67 2.59 1.07
N ASP A 90 -4.57 1.94 1.43
CA ASP A 90 -4.61 0.60 1.99
C ASP A 90 -5.43 0.64 3.29
N PRO A 91 -6.61 -0.01 3.36
CA PRO A 91 -7.44 0.01 4.55
C PRO A 91 -6.74 -0.61 5.78
N SER A 92 -5.69 -1.41 5.56
CA SER A 92 -4.86 -1.99 6.63
C SER A 92 -3.77 -1.06 7.16
N SER A 93 -3.36 -0.05 6.38
CA SER A 93 -2.40 0.98 6.81
C SER A 93 -3.02 2.06 7.71
N THR A 94 -4.36 2.10 7.78
CA THR A 94 -5.12 2.99 8.67
C THR A 94 -5.35 2.33 10.04
N GLN A 95 -4.29 1.86 10.69
CA GLN A 95 -4.36 1.38 12.08
C GLN A 95 -4.26 2.53 13.11
N LYS A 96 -5.11 3.55 12.95
CA LYS A 96 -5.95 3.95 14.09
C LYS A 96 -7.33 3.58 13.63
N SER A 97 -7.90 2.52 14.23
CA SER A 97 -9.27 2.11 13.93
C SER A 97 -10.15 3.35 13.96
N ALA A 98 -11.17 3.45 13.10
CA ALA A 98 -12.15 4.54 13.21
C ALA A 98 -12.66 4.65 14.67
N LYS A 99 -12.73 3.52 15.38
CA LYS A 99 -12.98 3.43 16.82
C LYS A 99 -11.95 4.17 17.70
N ASP A 100 -10.67 4.08 17.39
CA ASP A 100 -9.60 4.76 18.14
C ASP A 100 -9.65 6.28 17.91
N ARG A 101 -9.90 6.71 16.66
CA ARG A 101 -10.10 8.14 16.33
C ARG A 101 -11.33 8.71 17.03
N LEU A 102 -12.43 7.97 17.01
CA LEU A 102 -13.67 8.34 17.72
C LEU A 102 -13.47 8.36 19.25
N ARG A 103 -12.63 7.47 19.79
CA ARG A 103 -12.29 7.45 21.22
C ARG A 103 -11.44 8.64 21.63
N GLU A 104 -10.49 9.07 20.79
CA GLU A 104 -9.65 10.25 20.99
C GLU A 104 -10.49 11.55 20.95
N ILE A 105 -11.44 11.64 20.01
CA ILE A 105 -12.43 12.74 19.96
C ILE A 105 -13.36 12.70 21.18
N GLY A 106 -13.81 11.50 21.58
CA GLY A 106 -14.67 11.27 22.74
C GLY A 106 -14.06 11.70 24.08
N GLN A 107 -12.72 11.73 24.20
CA GLN A 107 -12.04 12.17 25.42
C GLN A 107 -12.13 13.69 25.66
N HIS A 108 -12.39 14.47 24.61
CA HIS A 108 -12.50 15.92 24.68
C HIS A 108 -13.95 16.43 24.56
N LEU A 109 -14.92 15.52 24.42
CA LEU A 109 -16.34 15.88 24.41
C LEU A 109 -16.84 15.99 25.86
N PRO A 110 -17.57 17.07 26.20
CA PRO A 110 -18.27 17.15 27.48
C PRO A 110 -19.26 16.00 27.59
N ASP A 111 -19.47 15.50 28.81
CA ASP A 111 -20.49 14.49 29.05
C ASP A 111 -21.88 15.05 28.72
N THR A 112 -22.83 14.15 28.44
CA THR A 112 -24.16 14.52 27.94
C THR A 112 -24.89 15.50 28.87
N ALA A 113 -24.64 15.42 30.18
CA ALA A 113 -25.19 16.35 31.16
C ALA A 113 -24.63 17.77 31.00
N THR A 114 -23.31 17.91 30.87
CA THR A 114 -22.63 19.21 30.65
C THR A 114 -23.05 19.83 29.31
N PHE A 115 -23.12 19.03 28.23
CA PHE A 115 -23.57 19.51 26.92
C PHE A 115 -25.02 20.04 26.95
N LEU A 116 -25.93 19.33 27.62
CA LEU A 116 -27.33 19.76 27.76
C LEU A 116 -27.47 21.01 28.64
N GLN A 117 -26.60 21.17 29.64
CA GLN A 117 -26.59 22.33 30.52
C GLN A 117 -26.05 23.59 29.81
N GLU A 118 -24.99 23.44 29.02
CA GLU A 118 -24.47 24.51 28.14
C GLU A 118 -25.52 24.92 27.09
N ARG A 119 -26.15 23.95 26.43
CA ARG A 119 -27.26 24.21 25.50
C ARG A 119 -28.44 24.93 26.15
N LYS A 120 -28.80 24.59 27.39
CA LYS A 120 -29.86 25.30 28.12
C LYS A 120 -29.49 26.74 28.48
N LYS A 121 -28.22 27.00 28.81
CA LYS A 121 -27.71 28.37 29.03
C LYS A 121 -27.71 29.21 27.75
N ASP A 122 -27.32 28.61 26.62
CA ASP A 122 -27.23 29.32 25.33
C ASP A 122 -28.60 29.57 24.69
N VAL A 123 -29.58 28.69 24.90
CA VAL A 123 -30.91 28.83 24.32
C VAL A 123 -31.76 29.87 25.09
N GLY A 124 -31.34 30.27 26.30
CA GLY A 124 -32.08 31.21 27.14
C GLY A 124 -33.42 30.62 27.57
N GLU A 125 -33.60 30.39 28.87
CA GLU A 125 -34.94 30.16 29.40
C GLU A 125 -35.82 31.36 29.03
N TRP A 126 -36.85 31.13 28.20
CA TRP A 126 -38.00 32.02 28.09
C TRP A 126 -38.94 31.74 29.25
#